data_AF-A0A6L7YFZ6-F1
#
_entry.id   AF-A0A6L7YFZ6-F1
#
_cell.length_a   1.000
_cell.length_b   1.000
_cell.length_c   1.000
_cell.angle_alpha   90.00
_cell.angle_beta   90.00
_cell.angle_gamma   90.00
#
_symmetry.space_group_name_H-M   'P 1'
#
loop_
_entity.id
_entity.type
_entity.pdbx_description
1 polymer ?
#
loop_
_entity_poly.entity_id
_entity_poly.type
_entity_poly.pdbx_seq_one_letter_code
_entity_poly.pdbx_strand_id
1 'polypeptide(L)'
;MTDEPATEASIPTTRSDAAQLRALVEALLFVSDGPVAIGALARALDVTPRRIELTLDALEQALVDHGVQLQRGPEGAQLITAPEAAEVVEHFLGLESARRLSTAALETLAVIAYRQPVTRAAIEAIRGTSSDHVLATLRARGLVERVGRAAGPGRPSLYGTTQRFLEHFGLRQSSELPGLDEFAERLGVAPPADQPGLLDGQPPAEDGAPPDDEDAAPPVDEPRTAAAVGAARSEFDAPPPEAPGSGRDGDGAAALPDAAGPRQPSLGL
;
A
#
# COMPACT_ATOMS: atom_id res chain seq x y z
N MET A 1 -59.00 1.70 -15.92
CA MET A 1 -58.49 2.43 -14.75
C MET A 1 -58.05 1.36 -13.77
N THR A 2 -56.99 0.62 -14.12
CA THR A 2 -55.57 0.84 -13.73
C THR A 2 -55.45 0.61 -12.22
N ASP A 3 -54.75 -0.41 -11.72
CA ASP A 3 -53.29 -0.60 -11.79
C ASP A 3 -52.99 -2.04 -11.29
N GLU A 4 -52.38 -2.89 -12.12
CA GLU A 4 -50.98 -3.34 -12.02
C GLU A 4 -50.69 -4.24 -10.80
N PRO A 5 -50.50 -5.57 -10.96
CA PRO A 5 -49.76 -6.33 -9.98
C PRO A 5 -48.27 -6.03 -10.17
N ALA A 6 -47.68 -5.37 -9.18
CA ALA A 6 -46.26 -5.10 -9.08
C ALA A 6 -45.42 -6.35 -9.41
N THR A 7 -44.47 -6.15 -10.31
CA THR A 7 -43.49 -7.13 -10.76
C THR A 7 -42.68 -7.68 -9.58
N GLU A 8 -42.89 -8.95 -9.24
CA GLU A 8 -41.99 -9.72 -8.39
C GLU A 8 -40.65 -9.88 -9.11
N ALA A 9 -39.60 -9.30 -8.51
CA ALA A 9 -38.24 -9.41 -9.00
C ALA A 9 -37.80 -10.89 -9.02
N SER A 10 -37.66 -11.41 -10.24
CA SER A 10 -37.24 -12.78 -10.54
C SER A 10 -35.86 -13.07 -9.94
N ILE A 11 -35.82 -13.85 -8.86
CA ILE A 11 -34.60 -14.50 -8.37
C ILE A 11 -34.25 -15.59 -9.40
N PRO A 12 -33.05 -15.60 -9.97
CA PRO A 12 -32.70 -16.63 -10.93
C PRO A 12 -32.52 -17.99 -10.30
N THR A 13 -33.21 -18.92 -10.92
CA THR A 13 -33.49 -20.27 -10.40
C THR A 13 -32.49 -21.31 -10.93
N THR A 14 -31.41 -20.92 -11.62
CA THR A 14 -30.44 -21.86 -12.20
C THR A 14 -29.02 -21.69 -11.64
N ARG A 15 -28.39 -22.81 -11.28
CA ARG A 15 -26.99 -22.89 -10.81
C ARG A 15 -26.00 -22.24 -11.79
N SER A 16 -26.30 -22.29 -13.09
CA SER A 16 -25.52 -21.64 -14.14
C SER A 16 -25.54 -20.12 -14.03
N ASP A 17 -26.69 -19.53 -13.67
CA ASP A 17 -26.81 -18.08 -13.55
C ASP A 17 -26.10 -17.56 -12.29
N ALA A 18 -26.14 -18.32 -11.19
CA ALA A 18 -25.37 -17.98 -9.99
C ALA A 18 -23.86 -18.03 -10.23
N ALA A 19 -23.36 -19.03 -10.95
CA ALA A 19 -21.95 -19.15 -11.30
C ALA A 19 -21.52 -18.02 -12.27
N GLN A 20 -22.36 -17.68 -13.24
CA GLN A 20 -22.13 -16.59 -14.17
C GLN A 20 -22.11 -15.24 -13.47
N LEU A 21 -23.08 -14.99 -12.58
CA LEU A 21 -23.11 -13.75 -11.78
C LEU A 21 -21.87 -13.62 -10.91
N ARG A 22 -21.42 -14.71 -10.28
CA ARG A 22 -20.17 -14.72 -9.50
C ARG A 22 -18.96 -14.34 -10.35
N ALA A 23 -18.82 -14.94 -11.54
CA ALA A 23 -17.73 -14.62 -12.45
C ALA A 23 -17.76 -13.15 -12.91
N LEU A 24 -18.94 -12.58 -13.12
CA LEU A 24 -19.09 -11.16 -13.46
C LEU A 24 -18.73 -10.24 -12.29
N VAL A 25 -19.16 -10.58 -11.07
CA VAL A 25 -18.76 -9.83 -9.85
C VAL A 25 -17.24 -9.88 -9.67
N GLU A 26 -16.63 -11.06 -9.79
CA GLU A 26 -15.18 -11.24 -9.71
C GLU A 26 -14.45 -10.37 -10.74
N ALA A 27 -14.90 -10.36 -12.00
CA ALA A 27 -14.32 -9.54 -13.05
C ALA A 27 -14.41 -8.03 -12.74
N LEU A 28 -15.55 -7.57 -12.22
CA LEU A 28 -15.71 -6.16 -11.82
C LEU A 28 -14.79 -5.78 -10.66
N LEU A 29 -14.64 -6.66 -9.66
CA LEU A 29 -13.72 -6.42 -8.55
C LEU A 29 -12.26 -6.45 -9.00
N PHE A 30 -11.91 -7.33 -9.95
CA PHE A 30 -10.55 -7.47 -10.47
C PHE A 30 -10.07 -6.24 -11.25
N VAL A 31 -10.95 -5.60 -12.04
CA VAL A 31 -10.61 -4.41 -12.83
C VAL A 31 -10.67 -3.10 -12.01
N SER A 32 -11.16 -3.16 -10.77
CA SER A 32 -11.32 -1.97 -9.94
C SER A 32 -10.04 -1.63 -9.17
N ASP A 33 -9.68 -0.35 -9.14
CA ASP A 33 -8.49 0.15 -8.42
C ASP A 33 -8.66 0.25 -6.89
N GLY A 34 -9.78 -0.23 -6.33
CA GLY A 34 -10.08 -0.16 -4.91
C GLY A 34 -11.47 -0.73 -4.54
N PRO A 35 -11.96 -0.46 -3.31
CA PRO A 35 -13.24 -0.95 -2.83
C PRO A 35 -14.41 -0.50 -3.70
N VAL A 36 -15.28 -1.45 -4.06
CA VAL A 36 -16.49 -1.20 -4.84
C VAL A 36 -17.72 -1.36 -3.96
N ALA A 37 -18.51 -0.29 -3.86
CA ALA A 37 -19.75 -0.31 -3.10
C ALA A 37 -20.74 -1.34 -3.66
N ILE A 38 -21.43 -2.06 -2.78
CA ILE A 38 -22.45 -3.08 -3.14
C ILE A 38 -23.52 -2.52 -4.07
N GLY A 39 -23.97 -1.28 -3.81
CA GLY A 39 -24.94 -0.59 -4.65
C GLY A 39 -24.42 -0.28 -6.06
N ALA A 40 -23.10 -0.11 -6.23
CA ALA A 40 -22.50 0.09 -7.56
C ALA A 40 -22.46 -1.23 -8.35
N LEU A 41 -22.06 -2.33 -7.71
CA LEU A 41 -22.11 -3.68 -8.31
C LEU A 41 -23.54 -4.07 -8.71
N ALA A 42 -24.50 -3.81 -7.82
CA ALA A 42 -25.92 -4.08 -8.05
C ALA A 42 -26.46 -3.35 -9.29
N ARG A 43 -26.13 -2.05 -9.42
CA ARG A 43 -26.51 -1.25 -10.60
C ARG A 43 -25.83 -1.71 -11.88
N ALA A 44 -24.54 -2.05 -11.82
CA ALA A 44 -23.79 -2.46 -13.01
C ALA A 44 -24.27 -3.79 -13.59
N LEU A 45 -24.73 -4.71 -12.72
CA LEU A 45 -25.16 -6.06 -13.09
C LEU A 45 -26.69 -6.19 -13.17
N ASP A 46 -27.44 -5.10 -12.97
CA ASP A 46 -28.91 -5.07 -12.94
C ASP A 46 -29.53 -6.12 -12.01
N VAL A 47 -29.02 -6.19 -10.77
CA VAL A 47 -29.49 -7.13 -9.74
C VAL A 47 -29.70 -6.42 -8.40
N THR A 48 -30.40 -7.08 -7.48
CA THR A 48 -30.63 -6.52 -6.14
C THR A 48 -29.35 -6.53 -5.31
N PRO A 49 -29.16 -5.54 -4.40
CA PRO A 49 -28.02 -5.53 -3.46
C PRO A 49 -27.92 -6.82 -2.63
N ARG A 50 -29.07 -7.37 -2.21
CA ARG A 50 -29.13 -8.64 -1.48
C ARG A 50 -28.51 -9.78 -2.26
N ARG A 51 -28.67 -9.78 -3.58
CA ARG A 51 -28.13 -10.82 -4.45
C ARG A 51 -26.63 -10.67 -4.65
N ILE A 52 -26.12 -9.43 -4.70
CA ILE A 52 -24.68 -9.17 -4.68
C ILE A 52 -24.08 -9.71 -3.38
N GLU A 53 -24.69 -9.45 -2.23
CA GLU A 53 -24.18 -9.95 -0.94
C GLU A 53 -24.06 -11.48 -0.91
N LEU A 54 -25.10 -12.19 -1.34
CA LEU A 54 -25.06 -13.65 -1.44
C LEU A 54 -24.00 -14.14 -2.45
N THR A 55 -23.78 -13.38 -3.52
CA THR A 55 -22.76 -13.72 -4.53
C THR A 55 -21.36 -13.52 -3.97
N LEU A 56 -21.15 -12.46 -3.20
CA LEU A 56 -19.89 -12.19 -2.52
C LEU A 56 -19.59 -13.25 -1.45
N ASP A 57 -20.59 -13.71 -0.68
CA ASP A 57 -20.41 -14.83 0.26
C ASP A 57 -19.96 -16.10 -0.47
N ALA A 58 -20.56 -16.39 -1.63
CA ALA A 58 -20.18 -17.55 -2.45
C ALA A 58 -18.83 -17.38 -3.17
N LEU A 59 -18.41 -16.15 -3.44
CA LEU A 59 -17.09 -15.82 -3.99
C LEU A 59 -16.01 -16.00 -2.91
N GLU A 60 -16.26 -15.49 -1.72
CA GLU A 60 -15.35 -15.64 -0.56
C GLU A 60 -15.04 -17.11 -0.27
N GLN A 61 -16.06 -17.97 -0.26
CA GLN A 61 -15.87 -19.43 -0.10
C GLN A 61 -15.11 -20.08 -1.25
N ALA A 62 -15.25 -19.56 -2.47
CA ALA A 62 -14.55 -20.10 -3.63
C ALA A 62 -13.07 -19.71 -3.66
N LEU A 63 -12.66 -18.68 -2.93
CA LEU A 63 -11.31 -18.12 -2.94
C LEU A 63 -10.42 -18.60 -1.78
N VAL A 64 -10.90 -19.47 -0.89
CA VAL A 64 -10.17 -19.89 0.32
C VAL A 64 -8.76 -20.44 0.04
N ASP A 65 -8.58 -21.18 -1.05
CA ASP A 65 -7.28 -21.78 -1.43
C ASP A 65 -6.60 -21.05 -2.60
N HIS A 66 -7.00 -19.81 -2.88
CA HIS A 66 -6.48 -19.00 -3.99
C HIS A 66 -5.46 -17.97 -3.51
N GLY A 67 -4.58 -17.51 -4.41
CA GLY A 67 -3.60 -16.44 -4.11
C GLY A 67 -4.22 -15.04 -3.95
N VAL A 68 -5.53 -14.92 -4.11
CA VAL A 68 -6.33 -13.71 -3.92
C VAL A 68 -7.53 -14.04 -3.03
N GLN A 69 -8.00 -13.06 -2.28
CA GLN A 69 -9.12 -13.17 -1.37
C GLN A 69 -10.05 -11.97 -1.48
N LEU A 70 -11.29 -12.14 -1.04
CA LEU A 70 -12.27 -11.06 -0.95
C LEU A 70 -12.10 -10.31 0.38
N GLN A 71 -11.94 -8.99 0.32
CA GLN A 71 -12.01 -8.12 1.49
C GLN A 71 -13.28 -7.28 1.46
N ARG A 72 -13.95 -7.15 2.61
CA ARG A 72 -15.14 -6.32 2.81
C ARG A 72 -14.87 -5.23 3.85
N GLY A 73 -15.41 -4.04 3.61
CA GLY A 73 -15.33 -2.89 4.51
C GLY A 73 -16.46 -1.89 4.30
N PRO A 74 -16.46 -0.76 5.02
CA PRO A 74 -17.51 0.26 4.92
C PRO A 74 -17.66 0.85 3.51
N GLU A 75 -16.56 0.89 2.75
CA GLU A 75 -16.51 1.43 1.39
C GLU A 75 -16.99 0.42 0.32
N GLY A 76 -17.06 -0.86 0.67
CA GLY A 76 -17.50 -1.93 -0.23
C GLY A 76 -16.65 -3.18 -0.16
N ALA A 77 -16.56 -3.88 -1.30
CA ALA A 77 -15.79 -5.11 -1.46
C ALA A 77 -14.66 -4.91 -2.48
N GLN A 78 -13.54 -5.58 -2.29
CA GLN A 78 -12.41 -5.61 -3.24
C GLN A 78 -11.69 -6.96 -3.21
N LEU A 79 -11.00 -7.28 -4.29
CA LEU A 79 -10.04 -8.38 -4.31
C LEU A 79 -8.67 -7.88 -3.84
N ILE A 80 -8.05 -8.63 -2.95
CA ILE A 80 -6.68 -8.39 -2.47
C ILE A 80 -5.87 -9.67 -2.59
N THR A 81 -4.55 -9.58 -2.55
CA THR A 81 -3.69 -10.76 -2.44
C THR A 81 -3.92 -11.46 -1.11
N ALA A 82 -3.89 -12.80 -1.12
CA ALA A 82 -3.94 -13.61 0.09
C ALA A 82 -2.74 -13.29 1.02
N PRO A 83 -2.92 -13.29 2.35
CA PRO A 83 -1.86 -12.93 3.29
C PRO A 83 -0.66 -13.90 3.22
N GLU A 84 -0.89 -15.16 2.86
CA GLU A 84 0.15 -16.17 2.64
C GLU A 84 1.06 -15.81 1.46
N ALA A 85 0.59 -15.01 0.51
CA ALA A 85 1.37 -14.55 -0.64
C ALA A 85 2.19 -13.28 -0.35
N ALA A 86 2.06 -12.68 0.85
CA ALA A 86 2.65 -11.38 1.14
C ALA A 86 4.16 -11.32 0.89
N GLU A 87 4.93 -12.29 1.40
CA GLU A 87 6.40 -12.30 1.22
C GLU A 87 6.81 -12.41 -0.27
N VAL A 88 6.09 -13.23 -1.04
CA VAL A 88 6.36 -13.43 -2.47
C VAL A 88 6.00 -12.17 -3.27
N VAL A 89 4.87 -11.55 -2.97
CA VAL A 89 4.43 -10.29 -3.58
C VAL A 89 5.39 -9.16 -3.24
N GLU A 90 5.85 -9.07 -1.99
CA GLU A 90 6.86 -8.10 -1.57
C GLU A 90 8.18 -8.29 -2.31
N HIS A 91 8.63 -9.53 -2.47
CA HIS A 91 9.83 -9.85 -3.23
C HIS A 91 9.70 -9.46 -4.70
N PHE A 92 8.59 -9.85 -5.33
CA PHE A 92 8.29 -9.52 -6.73
C PHE A 92 8.27 -8.00 -6.99
N LEU A 93 7.73 -7.24 -6.04
CA LEU A 93 7.65 -5.78 -6.14
C LEU A 93 8.93 -5.07 -5.66
N GLY A 94 9.96 -5.79 -5.22
CA GLY A 94 11.20 -5.22 -4.67
C GLY A 94 10.99 -4.40 -3.38
N LEU A 95 9.94 -4.71 -2.62
CA LEU A 95 9.55 -4.00 -1.40
C LEU A 95 10.22 -4.53 -0.13
N GLU A 96 11.03 -5.59 -0.25
CA GLU A 96 11.71 -6.30 0.84
C GLU A 96 12.48 -5.38 1.80
N SER A 97 13.11 -4.33 1.24
CA SER A 97 13.91 -3.36 2.00
C SER A 97 13.12 -2.10 2.38
N ALA A 98 11.97 -1.87 1.75
CA ALA A 98 11.23 -0.62 1.85
C ALA A 98 10.30 -0.55 3.09
N ARG A 99 9.85 -1.69 3.63
CA ARG A 99 8.89 -1.70 4.75
C ARG A 99 9.48 -1.99 6.11
N ARG A 100 10.49 -2.87 6.23
CA ARG A 100 11.06 -3.16 7.56
C ARG A 100 11.88 -1.96 8.05
N LEU A 101 11.47 -1.41 9.17
CA LEU A 101 12.29 -0.48 9.94
C LEU A 101 13.35 -1.32 10.66
N SER A 102 14.62 -0.93 10.55
CA SER A 102 15.67 -1.54 11.36
C SER A 102 15.40 -1.30 12.84
N THR A 103 16.03 -2.08 13.72
CA THR A 103 15.93 -1.86 15.19
C THR A 103 16.28 -0.42 15.55
N ALA A 104 17.37 0.12 14.99
CA ALA A 104 17.77 1.52 15.21
C ALA A 104 16.71 2.54 14.73
N ALA A 105 16.00 2.23 13.64
CA ALA A 105 14.90 3.05 13.14
C ALA A 105 13.67 2.97 14.03
N LEU A 106 13.31 1.79 14.52
CA LEU A 106 12.23 1.60 15.49
C LEU A 106 12.52 2.30 16.82
N GLU A 107 13.75 2.18 17.34
CA GLU A 107 14.19 2.88 18.55
C GLU A 107 14.07 4.40 18.39
N THR A 108 14.59 4.95 17.29
CA THR A 108 14.52 6.39 17.02
C THR A 108 13.08 6.85 16.86
N LEU A 109 12.26 6.08 16.15
CA LEU A 109 10.84 6.38 15.95
C LEU A 109 10.07 6.35 17.27
N ALA A 110 10.36 5.39 18.15
CA ALA A 110 9.76 5.31 19.48
C ALA A 110 10.13 6.53 20.34
N VAL A 111 11.41 6.94 20.36
CA VAL A 111 11.82 8.16 21.08
C VAL A 111 11.02 9.38 20.59
N ILE A 112 10.88 9.53 19.28
CA ILE A 112 10.11 10.65 18.70
C ILE A 112 8.63 10.55 19.09
N ALA A 113 8.00 9.39 18.92
CA ALA A 113 6.58 9.19 19.20
C ALA A 113 6.21 9.52 20.66
N TYR A 114 7.08 9.18 21.62
CA TYR A 114 6.83 9.41 23.05
C TYR A 114 7.36 10.75 23.60
N ARG A 115 8.25 11.44 22.89
CA ARG A 115 8.87 12.70 23.36
C ARG A 115 8.62 13.90 22.46
N GLN A 116 7.80 13.75 21.42
CA GLN A 116 7.46 14.85 20.53
C GLN A 116 6.79 16.04 21.26
N PRO A 117 7.07 17.29 20.86
CA PRO A 117 8.05 17.69 19.85
C PRO A 117 9.50 17.61 20.38
N VAL A 118 10.40 16.94 19.66
CA VAL A 118 11.78 16.65 20.14
C VAL A 118 12.86 17.11 19.15
N THR A 119 14.03 17.52 19.65
CA THR A 119 15.18 17.90 18.80
C THR A 119 16.05 16.70 18.44
N ARG A 120 16.83 16.81 17.36
CA ARG A 120 17.82 15.76 16.99
C ARG A 120 18.80 15.46 18.13
N ALA A 121 19.36 16.49 18.76
CA ALA A 121 20.32 16.33 19.85
C ALA A 121 19.70 15.58 21.05
N ALA A 122 18.43 15.84 21.38
CA ALA A 122 17.74 15.12 22.45
C ALA A 122 17.49 13.64 22.09
N ILE A 123 17.19 13.33 20.83
CA ILE A 123 17.07 11.95 20.34
C ILE A 123 18.41 11.21 20.52
N GLU A 124 19.51 11.83 20.08
CA GLU A 124 20.86 11.25 20.15
C GLU A 124 21.30 11.06 21.60
N ALA A 125 20.99 12.00 22.50
CA ALA A 125 21.27 11.88 23.92
C ALA A 125 20.56 10.67 24.57
N ILE A 126 19.33 10.35 24.16
CA ILE A 126 18.59 9.19 24.66
C ILE A 126 19.13 7.88 24.05
N ARG A 127 19.45 7.88 22.75
CA ARG A 127 19.93 6.68 22.04
C ARG A 127 21.41 6.37 22.27
N GLY A 128 22.20 7.35 22.71
CA GLY A 128 23.65 7.23 22.87
C GLY A 128 24.43 7.09 21.55
N THR A 129 23.78 7.23 20.39
CA THR A 129 24.38 7.10 19.06
C THR A 129 23.78 8.10 18.08
N SER A 130 24.50 8.42 16.99
CA SER A 130 24.00 9.35 15.96
C SER A 130 22.71 8.81 15.32
N SER A 131 21.76 9.72 15.11
CA SER A 131 20.46 9.42 14.51
C SER A 131 20.25 10.10 13.15
N ASP A 132 21.26 10.72 12.54
CA ASP A 132 21.11 11.50 11.30
C ASP A 132 20.55 10.68 10.13
N HIS A 133 21.19 9.56 9.80
CA HIS A 133 20.75 8.72 8.69
C HIS A 133 19.37 8.10 8.94
N VAL A 134 19.10 7.76 10.19
CA VAL A 134 17.80 7.20 10.62
C VAL A 134 16.69 8.24 10.52
N LEU A 135 16.93 9.47 10.98
CA LEU A 135 16.01 10.60 10.83
C LEU A 135 15.71 10.90 9.35
N ALA A 136 16.74 10.91 8.50
CA ALA A 136 16.56 11.09 7.06
C ALA A 136 15.67 9.97 6.46
N THR A 137 15.93 8.72 6.85
CA THR A 137 15.16 7.55 6.40
C THR A 137 13.70 7.61 6.85
N LEU A 138 13.45 7.89 8.13
CA LEU A 138 12.10 8.00 8.70
C LEU A 138 11.29 9.14 8.04
N ARG A 139 11.96 10.25 7.72
CA ARG A 139 11.35 11.37 6.98
C ARG A 139 11.05 11.03 5.53
N ALA A 140 11.98 10.37 4.84
CA ALA A 140 11.77 9.91 3.46
C ALA A 140 10.61 8.90 3.37
N ARG A 141 10.45 8.07 4.41
CA ARG A 141 9.29 7.17 4.58
C ARG A 141 8.03 7.87 5.07
N GLY A 142 8.08 9.19 5.31
CA GLY A 142 6.95 9.99 5.75
C GLY A 142 6.39 9.61 7.13
N LEU A 143 7.16 8.92 7.99
CA LEU A 143 6.73 8.54 9.35
C LEU A 143 6.99 9.65 10.37
N VAL A 144 7.92 10.56 10.06
CA VAL A 144 8.32 11.68 10.91
C VAL A 144 8.43 12.94 10.05
N GLU A 145 8.10 14.10 10.62
CA GLU A 145 8.26 15.40 9.98
C GLU A 145 8.85 16.45 10.90
N ARG A 146 9.19 17.62 10.35
CA ARG A 146 9.61 18.79 11.12
C ARG A 146 8.36 19.57 11.53
N VAL A 147 8.11 19.68 12.83
CA VAL A 147 6.93 20.36 13.39
C VAL A 147 7.23 21.79 13.86
N GLY A 148 8.49 22.20 13.85
CA GLY A 148 8.88 23.56 14.24
C GLY A 148 10.37 23.73 14.47
N ARG A 149 10.73 24.78 15.22
CA ARG A 149 12.09 25.05 15.68
C ARG A 149 12.06 25.38 17.18
N ALA A 150 13.02 24.85 17.93
CA ALA A 150 13.14 25.14 19.35
C ALA A 150 13.59 26.59 19.61
N ALA A 151 13.24 27.11 20.78
CA ALA A 151 13.81 28.36 21.28
C ALA A 151 15.21 28.09 21.86
N GLY A 152 16.19 28.91 21.49
CA GLY A 152 17.58 28.77 21.94
C GLY A 152 18.61 28.98 20.82
N PRO A 153 19.90 29.01 21.18
CA PRO A 153 20.99 29.18 20.22
C PRO A 153 20.97 28.08 19.15
N GLY A 154 21.18 28.48 17.89
CA GLY A 154 21.12 27.57 16.74
C GLY A 154 19.71 27.15 16.28
N ARG A 155 18.65 27.46 17.07
CA ARG A 155 17.23 27.21 16.74
C ARG A 155 16.98 25.84 16.05
N PRO A 156 17.36 24.72 16.70
CA PRO A 156 17.33 23.40 16.08
C PRO A 156 15.90 23.00 15.69
N SER A 157 15.78 22.19 14.64
CA SER A 157 14.48 21.68 14.18
C SER A 157 13.87 20.73 15.22
N LEU A 158 12.56 20.85 15.41
CA LEU A 158 11.73 19.95 16.20
C LEU A 158 11.08 18.91 15.29
N TYR A 159 11.02 17.67 15.75
CA TYR A 159 10.47 16.53 15.03
C TYR A 159 9.25 15.94 15.76
N GLY A 160 8.32 15.41 14.97
CA GLY A 160 7.12 14.71 15.44
C GLY A 160 6.64 13.66 14.42
N THR A 161 5.71 12.81 14.83
CA THR A 161 5.09 11.78 14.00
C THR A 161 4.01 12.35 13.09
N THR A 162 3.76 11.66 11.98
CA THR A 162 2.83 12.09 10.93
C THR A 162 1.52 11.28 10.96
N GLN A 163 0.57 11.63 10.10
CA GLN A 163 -0.63 10.82 9.85
C GLN A 163 -0.28 9.41 9.35
N ARG A 164 0.71 9.29 8.46
CA ARG A 164 1.17 8.00 7.93
C ARG A 164 1.74 7.10 9.02
N PHE A 165 2.36 7.65 10.05
CA PHE A 165 2.75 6.88 11.23
C PHE A 165 1.52 6.28 11.92
N LEU A 166 0.48 7.07 12.15
CA LEU A 166 -0.74 6.57 12.80
C LEU A 166 -1.39 5.44 11.99
N GLU A 167 -1.51 5.61 10.67
CA GLU A 167 -2.00 4.57 9.75
C GLU A 167 -1.14 3.30 9.80
N HIS A 168 0.19 3.45 9.80
CA HIS A 168 1.12 2.33 9.83
C HIS A 168 1.01 1.51 11.12
N PHE A 169 0.69 2.14 12.25
CA PHE A 169 0.55 1.48 13.55
C PHE A 169 -0.92 1.24 13.97
N GLY A 170 -1.89 1.54 13.10
CA GLY A 170 -3.32 1.34 13.37
C GLY A 170 -3.88 2.24 14.48
N LEU A 171 -3.32 3.43 14.66
CA LEU A 171 -3.72 4.41 15.68
C LEU A 171 -4.60 5.51 15.05
N ARG A 172 -5.50 6.11 15.83
CA ARG A 172 -6.29 7.28 15.40
C ARG A 172 -5.63 8.59 15.79
N GLN A 173 -4.87 8.59 16.88
CA GLN A 173 -4.16 9.77 17.41
C GLN A 173 -2.95 9.36 18.25
N SER A 174 -1.99 10.27 18.43
CA SER A 174 -0.74 9.98 19.16
C SER A 174 -0.94 9.65 20.64
N SER A 175 -2.04 10.11 21.26
CA SER A 175 -2.36 9.79 22.65
C SER A 175 -2.88 8.36 22.86
N GLU A 176 -3.12 7.60 21.80
CA GLU A 176 -3.46 6.16 21.88
C GLU A 176 -2.20 5.27 22.01
N LEU A 177 -1.01 5.86 22.01
CA LEU A 177 0.22 5.13 22.31
C LEU A 177 0.18 4.57 23.75
N PRO A 178 0.57 3.31 23.97
CA PRO A 178 0.61 2.71 25.31
C PRO A 178 1.43 3.54 26.30
N GLY A 179 0.99 3.65 27.55
CA GLY A 179 1.79 4.31 28.59
C GLY A 179 3.15 3.61 28.78
N LEU A 180 4.23 4.38 28.87
CA LEU A 180 5.58 3.81 29.06
C LEU A 180 5.69 3.01 30.36
N ASP A 181 5.01 3.45 31.42
CA ASP A 181 5.02 2.80 32.74
C ASP A 181 4.34 1.42 32.69
N GLU A 182 3.18 1.31 32.05
CA GLU A 182 2.47 0.05 31.86
C GLU A 182 3.27 -0.94 31.01
N PHE A 183 4.04 -0.43 30.03
CA PHE A 183 4.89 -1.25 29.18
C PHE A 183 6.13 -1.76 29.93
N ALA A 184 6.73 -0.91 30.77
CA ALA A 184 7.88 -1.24 31.61
C ALA A 184 7.52 -2.32 32.65
N GLU A 185 6.38 -2.19 33.33
CA GLU A 185 5.86 -3.20 34.26
C GLU A 185 5.63 -4.55 33.58
N ARG A 186 5.02 -4.56 32.39
CA ARG A 186 4.76 -5.79 31.63
C ARG A 186 6.03 -6.49 31.16
N LEU A 187 7.12 -5.75 30.95
CA LEU A 187 8.43 -6.29 30.57
C LEU A 187 9.33 -6.58 31.78
N GLY A 188 8.90 -6.26 33.00
CA GLY A 188 9.73 -6.38 34.20
C GLY A 188 10.95 -5.44 34.19
N VAL A 189 10.88 -4.36 33.40
CA VAL A 189 11.94 -3.34 33.30
C VAL A 189 11.54 -2.20 34.21
N ALA A 190 12.44 -1.76 35.10
CA ALA A 190 12.17 -0.59 35.93
C ALA A 190 11.95 0.65 35.03
N PRO A 191 10.94 1.49 35.29
CA PRO A 191 10.73 2.70 34.50
C PRO A 191 12.01 3.56 34.51
N PRO A 192 12.35 4.22 33.39
CA PRO A 192 13.51 5.09 33.35
C PRO A 192 13.34 6.17 34.41
N ALA A 193 14.26 6.22 35.36
CA ALA A 193 14.25 7.26 36.39
C ALA A 193 14.25 8.63 35.70
N ASP A 194 13.25 9.45 36.03
CA ASP A 194 13.30 10.88 35.74
C ASP A 194 14.65 11.38 36.24
N GLN A 195 15.51 11.81 35.32
CA GLN A 195 16.71 12.56 35.66
C GLN A 195 16.31 14.04 35.61
N PRO A 196 16.00 14.68 36.74
CA PRO A 196 15.72 16.10 36.76
C PRO A 196 17.07 16.81 36.71
N GLY A 197 17.43 17.41 35.56
CA GLY A 197 18.70 18.13 35.47
C GLY A 197 19.19 18.67 34.13
N LEU A 198 18.38 18.72 33.08
CA LEU A 198 18.83 19.25 31.76
C LEU A 198 18.26 20.62 31.39
N LEU A 199 17.75 21.39 32.37
CA LEU A 199 17.14 22.71 32.12
C LEU A 199 17.94 23.94 32.58
N ASP A 200 19.13 23.80 33.17
CA ASP A 200 19.97 24.97 33.46
C ASP A 200 21.33 24.89 32.76
N GLY A 201 21.64 25.93 32.00
CA GLY A 201 22.73 25.96 31.04
C GLY A 201 24.12 26.15 31.62
N GLN A 202 25.10 25.53 30.97
CA GLN A 202 26.37 26.11 30.50
C GLN A 202 27.11 25.03 29.68
N PRO A 203 27.45 25.21 28.40
CA PRO A 203 28.50 24.39 27.80
C PRO A 203 29.87 24.85 28.35
N PRO A 204 30.82 23.93 28.61
CA PRO A 204 32.20 24.32 28.87
C PRO A 204 32.77 25.04 27.65
N ALA A 205 33.49 26.13 27.89
CA ALA A 205 34.22 26.83 26.86
C ALA A 205 35.35 25.93 26.33
N GLU A 206 35.30 25.58 25.05
CA GLU A 206 36.47 25.11 24.31
C GLU A 206 36.65 25.98 23.07
N ASP A 207 37.90 26.42 22.89
CA ASP A 207 38.40 27.34 21.87
C ASP A 207 38.26 26.77 20.44
N GLY A 208 38.31 27.68 19.44
CA GLY A 208 37.96 27.52 18.01
C GLY A 208 38.58 26.34 17.25
N ALA A 209 38.16 25.98 16.02
CA ALA A 209 37.63 26.71 14.86
C ALA A 209 37.19 25.66 13.79
N PRO A 210 36.88 25.99 12.51
CA PRO A 210 36.12 27.09 11.87
C PRO A 210 34.80 26.55 11.22
N PRO A 211 33.99 27.36 10.51
CA PRO A 211 32.81 26.86 9.80
C PRO A 211 33.18 26.37 8.40
N ASP A 212 32.70 25.19 8.03
CA ASP A 212 32.56 24.80 6.62
C ASP A 212 31.18 25.27 6.14
N ASP A 213 31.19 26.35 5.38
CA ASP A 213 30.13 26.72 4.44
C ASP A 213 30.10 25.72 3.27
N GLU A 214 28.90 25.43 2.77
CA GLU A 214 28.51 25.24 1.36
C GLU A 214 27.44 24.14 1.19
N ASP A 215 26.17 24.54 1.22
CA ASP A 215 25.33 24.32 0.03
C ASP A 215 24.33 25.47 -0.11
N ALA A 216 24.72 26.42 -0.96
CA ALA A 216 23.90 27.55 -1.36
C ALA A 216 22.86 27.08 -2.37
N ALA A 217 21.58 27.10 -1.98
CA ALA A 217 20.51 27.11 -2.96
C ALA A 217 20.60 28.41 -3.79
N PRO A 218 20.55 28.36 -5.13
CA PRO A 218 20.58 29.57 -5.94
C PRO A 218 19.28 30.39 -5.77
N PRO A 219 19.34 31.71 -5.97
CA PRO A 219 18.22 32.61 -5.71
C PRO A 219 17.12 32.47 -6.78
N VAL A 220 15.89 32.57 -6.31
CA VAL A 220 14.68 32.80 -7.10
C VAL A 220 14.74 34.17 -7.78
N ASP A 221 14.56 34.19 -9.10
CA ASP A 221 14.31 35.40 -9.87
C ASP A 221 12.98 35.25 -10.60
N GLU A 222 11.99 36.03 -10.18
CA GLU A 222 10.81 36.38 -10.98
C GLU A 222 11.00 37.85 -11.39
N PRO A 223 10.69 38.26 -12.64
CA PRO A 223 9.28 38.49 -12.93
C PRO A 223 8.78 38.31 -14.39
N ARG A 224 7.50 37.95 -14.46
CA ARG A 224 6.42 38.47 -15.33
C ARG A 224 6.26 38.01 -16.81
N THR A 225 5.05 37.49 -16.99
CA THR A 225 4.03 37.77 -18.04
C THR A 225 3.96 36.95 -19.34
N ALA A 226 2.69 36.60 -19.61
CA ALA A 226 2.00 36.38 -20.89
C ALA A 226 1.84 34.93 -21.40
N ALA A 227 0.62 34.43 -21.16
CA ALA A 227 -0.30 33.92 -22.18
C ALA A 227 0.01 32.59 -22.91
N ALA A 228 -0.84 31.61 -22.58
CA ALA A 228 -1.75 30.90 -23.50
C ALA A 228 -1.30 29.56 -24.12
N VAL A 229 -2.31 28.66 -24.14
CA VAL A 229 -2.53 27.49 -25.03
C VAL A 229 -1.58 26.31 -24.74
N GLY A 230 -2.01 25.05 -24.59
CA GLY A 230 -3.25 24.35 -24.85
C GLY A 230 -3.00 22.85 -24.62
N ALA A 231 -4.07 22.07 -24.74
CA ALA A 231 -4.18 20.65 -24.47
C ALA A 231 -3.11 19.72 -25.08
N ALA A 232 -2.80 18.62 -24.40
CA ALA A 232 -2.51 17.33 -25.03
C ALA A 232 -2.85 16.17 -24.07
N ARG A 233 -3.98 15.53 -24.37
CA ARG A 233 -4.29 14.12 -24.12
C ARG A 233 -3.82 13.30 -25.33
N SER A 234 -3.78 11.97 -25.16
CA SER A 234 -3.64 10.91 -26.20
C SER A 234 -2.20 10.73 -26.73
N GLU A 235 -1.67 9.54 -27.01
CA GLU A 235 -2.23 8.23 -27.35
C GLU A 235 -1.17 7.14 -27.03
N PHE A 236 -1.59 5.97 -26.53
CA PHE A 236 -0.79 4.74 -26.67
C PHE A 236 -1.51 3.89 -27.73
N ASP A 237 -0.93 3.86 -28.92
CA ASP A 237 -1.42 3.21 -30.13
C ASP A 237 -1.20 1.69 -30.05
N ALA A 238 -2.28 0.92 -30.06
CA ALA A 238 -2.26 -0.53 -30.16
C ALA A 238 -2.44 -0.93 -31.63
N PRO A 239 -1.62 -1.83 -32.19
CA PRO A 239 -1.74 -2.22 -33.60
C PRO A 239 -3.00 -3.07 -33.86
N PRO A 240 -3.60 -2.98 -35.06
CA PRO A 240 -4.85 -3.66 -35.39
C PRO A 240 -4.66 -5.16 -35.72
N PRO A 241 -5.72 -5.98 -35.64
CA PRO A 241 -5.69 -7.40 -36.01
C PRO A 241 -5.90 -7.61 -37.53
N GLU A 242 -5.07 -8.45 -38.15
CA GLU A 242 -5.26 -8.91 -39.53
C GLU A 242 -6.02 -10.24 -39.60
N ALA A 243 -7.05 -10.30 -40.45
CA ALA A 243 -7.63 -11.51 -41.03
C ALA A 243 -8.43 -11.14 -42.30
N PRO A 244 -8.84 -12.08 -43.16
CA PRO A 244 -8.09 -13.13 -43.85
C PRO A 244 -8.17 -12.95 -45.39
N GLY A 245 -7.11 -13.32 -46.12
CA GLY A 245 -7.06 -13.25 -47.59
C GLY A 245 -6.95 -14.63 -48.25
N SER A 246 -7.96 -14.96 -49.06
CA SER A 246 -8.13 -16.19 -49.85
C SER A 246 -7.48 -16.12 -51.25
N GLY A 247 -6.95 -17.26 -51.74
CA GLY A 247 -6.70 -17.56 -53.17
C GLY A 247 -5.27 -18.07 -53.43
N ARG A 248 -5.00 -19.38 -53.44
CA ARG A 248 -5.14 -20.39 -54.52
C ARG A 248 -4.27 -20.15 -55.77
N ASP A 249 -3.25 -21.00 -55.95
CA ASP A 249 -3.08 -22.00 -57.04
C ASP A 249 -1.59 -22.39 -57.17
N GLY A 250 -1.20 -23.60 -56.72
CA GLY A 250 -0.71 -24.70 -57.58
C GLY A 250 0.83 -24.76 -57.53
N ASP A 251 1.57 -25.86 -57.53
CA ASP A 251 1.39 -27.29 -57.76
C ASP A 251 2.73 -27.93 -57.28
N GLY A 252 2.74 -29.19 -56.82
CA GLY A 252 4.01 -29.80 -56.39
C GLY A 252 3.91 -31.00 -55.45
N ALA A 253 3.59 -32.15 -56.03
CA ALA A 253 3.52 -33.48 -55.45
C ALA A 253 4.70 -33.93 -54.56
N ALA A 254 4.39 -34.71 -53.50
CA ALA A 254 5.01 -36.00 -53.11
C ALA A 254 4.56 -36.37 -51.67
N ALA A 255 3.62 -37.31 -51.52
CA ALA A 255 3.87 -38.73 -51.23
C ALA A 255 4.01 -39.06 -49.72
N LEU A 256 2.94 -39.65 -49.17
CA LEU A 256 2.90 -40.48 -47.95
C LEU A 256 3.70 -41.79 -48.17
N PRO A 257 4.23 -42.43 -47.10
CA PRO A 257 3.50 -43.48 -46.37
C PRO A 257 3.69 -43.41 -44.83
N ASP A 258 2.69 -43.62 -43.98
CA ASP A 258 2.01 -44.86 -43.55
C ASP A 258 2.51 -45.38 -42.18
N ALA A 259 1.53 -45.93 -41.45
CA ALA A 259 1.38 -46.32 -40.05
C ALA A 259 2.55 -46.94 -39.28
N ALA A 260 2.58 -46.64 -37.97
CA ALA A 260 2.86 -47.62 -36.92
C ALA A 260 2.24 -47.19 -35.57
N GLY A 261 1.38 -48.04 -35.01
CA GLY A 261 0.59 -47.83 -33.80
C GLY A 261 1.34 -47.98 -32.46
N PRO A 262 0.61 -47.93 -31.33
CA PRO A 262 1.18 -47.76 -29.99
C PRO A 262 1.79 -49.05 -29.41
N ARG A 263 2.93 -48.90 -28.71
CA ARG A 263 3.60 -49.98 -27.97
C ARG A 263 2.94 -50.21 -26.61
N GLN A 264 2.67 -51.48 -26.30
CA GLN A 264 2.19 -51.97 -25.00
C GLN A 264 3.28 -51.92 -23.90
N PRO A 265 2.90 -51.93 -22.60
CA PRO A 265 3.83 -52.01 -21.49
C PRO A 265 4.25 -53.47 -21.20
N SER A 266 5.56 -53.67 -20.97
CA SER A 266 6.16 -54.92 -20.53
C SER A 266 6.08 -55.07 -19.01
N LEU A 267 5.35 -56.08 -18.53
CA LEU A 267 5.54 -56.71 -17.22
C LEU A 267 6.83 -57.54 -17.23
N GLY A 268 7.63 -57.43 -16.16
CA GLY A 268 8.77 -58.30 -15.92
C GLY A 268 9.03 -58.44 -14.42
N LEU A 269 8.67 -59.64 -13.91
CA LEU A 269 9.15 -60.41 -12.75
C LEU A 269 9.64 -59.67 -11.49
#